data_AF-A0A1G5R6C5-F1
#
_entry.id   AF-A0A1G5R6C5-F1
#
_cell.length_a   1.000
_cell.length_b   1.000
_cell.length_c   1.000
_cell.angle_alpha   90.00
_cell.angle_beta   90.00
_cell.angle_gamma   90.00
#
_symmetry.space_group_name_H-M   'P 1'
#
loop_
_entity.id
_entity.type
_entity.pdbx_description
1 polymer ?
#
loop_
_entity_poly.entity_id
_entity_poly.type
_entity_poly.pdbx_seq_one_letter_code
_entity_poly.pdbx_strand_id
1 'polypeptide(L)'
;MDIFNMTHPVPPEGPGQLARREARLAWGLLSPTIIAVALVVILPLLAVFWISFKPVELADLRPPTPVAREDVRGTLEAPGDQAKLRYRVRNSSAQQGIRDVVLTDIWPQGLKVIGDLDARCALDEQLICTFGDWEAGTRERIEIEVEAESAYFDGPDPKDSKPIMTGEATNILTNFEFTLENLIEIFDGDEFWSVLGVTMFYTVFGTIGALLFGLFAALLLNASFKGQGILRGLYLFPYVAPVIAVAFAWILLLDPHSGSINALLIQMGVTEQSINFFGERPLALIMVTVFEIWRYFPLSFLFILARMQSIDTDMYEAADMDGASPFQQFAYLSVPQLLGILSVLFLLRFIWTFNKFDDIFLLTGGNAGTRTLTVNVYEQAFALGNIGAGAAVALVIFCCLLAFSIFFFRFMSQEEGL
;
A
#
# COMPACT_ATOMS: atom_id res chain seq x y z
N MET A 1 49.40 52.23 -41.15
CA MET A 1 49.07 52.63 -39.76
C MET A 1 47.82 51.85 -39.44
N ASP A 2 47.98 50.54 -39.23
CA ASP A 2 46.87 49.60 -39.06
C ASP A 2 47.18 48.71 -37.88
N ILE A 3 46.88 49.20 -36.68
CA ILE A 3 46.93 48.45 -35.44
C ILE A 3 45.73 48.94 -34.63
N PHE A 4 45.02 48.00 -33.98
CA PHE A 4 43.80 48.14 -33.16
C PHE A 4 42.46 47.85 -33.86
N ASN A 5 42.29 46.60 -34.29
CA ASN A 5 40.96 45.99 -34.35
C ASN A 5 40.67 45.38 -32.95
N MET A 6 40.00 46.13 -32.07
CA MET A 6 39.54 45.61 -30.78
C MET A 6 38.25 44.82 -31.00
N THR A 7 38.36 43.49 -30.98
CA THR A 7 37.18 42.62 -30.91
C THR A 7 36.57 42.75 -29.52
N HIS A 8 35.30 43.19 -29.45
CA HIS A 8 34.54 43.20 -28.22
C HIS A 8 34.45 41.77 -27.65
N PRO A 9 34.87 41.51 -26.40
CA PRO A 9 34.75 40.19 -25.80
C PRO A 9 33.26 39.88 -25.57
N VAL A 10 32.75 38.88 -26.29
CA VAL A 10 31.40 38.33 -26.08
C VAL A 10 31.48 37.37 -24.87
N PRO A 11 30.63 37.53 -23.84
CA PRO A 11 30.61 36.58 -22.72
C PRO A 11 30.27 35.17 -23.24
N PRO A 12 30.90 34.12 -22.71
CA PRO A 12 30.64 32.76 -23.17
C PRO A 12 29.19 32.37 -22.91
N GLU A 13 28.46 32.03 -23.96
CA GLU A 13 27.11 31.47 -23.85
C GLU A 13 27.19 30.01 -23.41
N GLY A 14 26.92 29.76 -22.12
CA GLY A 14 26.76 28.43 -21.55
C GLY A 14 27.64 28.17 -20.33
N PRO A 15 27.36 27.06 -19.61
CA PRO A 15 28.08 26.73 -18.39
C PRO A 15 29.55 26.48 -18.69
N GLY A 16 30.43 27.21 -17.98
CA GLY A 16 31.88 27.07 -18.07
C GLY A 16 32.37 25.67 -17.70
N GLN A 17 33.64 25.36 -18.02
CA GLN A 17 34.20 24.02 -17.79
C GLN A 17 34.14 23.60 -16.31
N LEU A 18 34.26 24.55 -15.37
CA LEU A 18 34.12 24.31 -13.94
C LEU A 18 32.69 23.93 -13.57
N ALA A 19 31.69 24.71 -14.00
CA ALA A 19 30.27 24.40 -13.80
C ALA A 19 29.89 23.01 -14.34
N ARG A 20 30.46 22.60 -15.49
CA ARG A 20 30.25 21.24 -16.05
C ARG A 20 30.93 20.13 -15.24
N ARG A 21 32.04 20.43 -14.54
CA ARG A 21 32.70 19.46 -13.63
C ARG A 21 31.93 19.36 -12.32
N GLU A 22 31.50 20.48 -11.77
CA GLU A 22 30.65 20.54 -10.57
C GLU A 22 29.32 19.82 -10.78
N ALA A 23 28.63 20.07 -11.91
CA ALA A 23 27.40 19.35 -12.24
C ALA A 23 27.63 17.83 -12.35
N ARG A 24 28.73 17.38 -12.96
CA ARG A 24 29.07 15.95 -13.03
C ARG A 24 29.34 15.33 -11.67
N LEU A 25 30.06 16.05 -10.79
CA LEU A 25 30.28 15.62 -9.41
C LEU A 25 28.96 15.58 -8.62
N ALA A 26 28.10 16.58 -8.77
CA ALA A 26 26.78 16.62 -8.14
C ALA A 26 25.90 15.44 -8.57
N TRP A 27 25.81 15.15 -9.87
CA TRP A 27 25.12 13.95 -10.36
C TRP A 27 25.75 12.65 -9.85
N GLY A 28 27.08 12.57 -9.79
CA GLY A 28 27.79 11.44 -9.20
C GLY A 28 27.41 11.20 -7.74
N LEU A 29 27.39 12.25 -6.93
CA LEU A 29 27.04 12.20 -5.51
C LEU A 29 25.55 11.89 -5.26
N LEU A 30 24.66 12.43 -6.09
CA LEU A 30 23.21 12.20 -5.99
C LEU A 30 22.77 10.86 -6.57
N SER A 31 23.56 10.26 -7.46
CA SER A 31 23.19 9.04 -8.17
C SER A 31 22.78 7.87 -7.26
N PRO A 32 23.44 7.56 -6.13
CA PRO A 32 23.01 6.45 -5.27
C PRO A 32 21.64 6.70 -4.65
N THR A 33 21.38 7.95 -4.22
CA THR A 33 20.09 8.34 -3.64
C THR A 33 18.97 8.29 -4.69
N ILE A 34 19.21 8.80 -5.89
CA ILE A 34 18.23 8.78 -6.98
C ILE A 34 17.92 7.34 -7.39
N ILE A 35 18.93 6.48 -7.52
CA ILE A 35 18.75 5.06 -7.86
C ILE A 35 17.95 4.34 -6.76
N ALA A 36 18.29 4.56 -5.48
CA ALA A 36 17.56 3.97 -4.38
C ALA A 36 16.08 4.39 -4.36
N VAL A 37 15.81 5.69 -4.54
CA VAL A 37 14.43 6.21 -4.63
C VAL A 37 13.71 5.63 -5.85
N ALA A 38 14.37 5.55 -7.01
CA ALA A 38 13.78 4.98 -8.21
C ALA A 38 13.41 3.49 -8.04
N LEU A 39 14.31 2.69 -7.47
CA LEU A 39 14.06 1.27 -7.25
C LEU A 39 12.98 1.00 -6.20
N VAL A 40 12.92 1.80 -5.14
CA VAL A 40 11.98 1.58 -4.02
C VAL A 40 10.60 2.20 -4.29
N VAL A 41 10.52 3.29 -5.04
CA VAL A 41 9.26 4.03 -5.25
C VAL A 41 8.74 3.88 -6.68
N ILE A 42 9.59 4.15 -7.68
CA ILE A 42 9.14 4.20 -9.08
C ILE A 42 8.82 2.80 -9.60
N LEU A 43 9.66 1.81 -9.29
CA LEU A 43 9.44 0.44 -9.78
C LEU A 43 8.11 -0.15 -9.25
N PRO A 44 7.79 -0.10 -7.94
CA PRO A 44 6.48 -0.53 -7.47
C PRO A 44 5.31 0.26 -8.05
N LEU A 45 5.45 1.57 -8.26
CA LEU A 45 4.41 2.39 -8.90
C LEU A 45 4.16 1.96 -10.35
N LEU A 46 5.22 1.70 -11.12
CA LEU A 46 5.11 1.17 -12.47
C LEU A 46 4.47 -0.21 -12.48
N ALA A 47 4.77 -1.06 -11.49
CA ALA A 47 4.13 -2.36 -11.34
C ALA A 47 2.63 -2.23 -11.01
N VAL A 48 2.23 -1.31 -10.11
CA VAL A 48 0.82 -1.04 -9.83
C VAL A 48 0.10 -0.54 -11.08
N PHE A 49 0.71 0.40 -11.81
CA PHE A 49 0.18 0.87 -13.09
C PHE A 49 0.01 -0.29 -14.06
N TRP A 50 1.03 -1.13 -14.23
CA TRP A 50 0.99 -2.31 -15.10
C TRP A 50 -0.12 -3.31 -14.72
N ILE A 51 -0.28 -3.59 -13.44
CA ILE A 51 -1.29 -4.52 -12.92
C ILE A 51 -2.70 -3.96 -13.06
N SER A 52 -2.88 -2.63 -12.99
CA SER A 52 -4.21 -2.02 -13.11
C SER A 52 -4.90 -2.29 -14.45
N PHE A 53 -4.12 -2.50 -15.52
CA PHE A 53 -4.59 -2.84 -16.86
C PHE A 53 -4.70 -4.34 -17.10
N LYS A 54 -4.77 -5.17 -16.04
CA LYS A 54 -4.83 -6.62 -16.16
C LYS A 54 -5.82 -7.23 -15.16
N PRO A 55 -6.57 -8.27 -15.54
CA PRO A 55 -7.45 -8.99 -14.62
C PRO A 55 -6.62 -9.93 -13.74
N VAL A 56 -5.83 -9.37 -12.81
CA VAL A 56 -4.96 -10.15 -11.92
C VAL A 56 -5.70 -10.48 -10.63
N GLU A 57 -5.92 -11.76 -10.37
CA GLU A 57 -6.38 -12.22 -9.07
C GLU A 57 -5.21 -12.66 -8.17
N LEU A 58 -5.47 -12.71 -6.86
CA LEU A 58 -4.53 -13.19 -5.86
C LEU A 58 -4.15 -14.67 -6.11
N ALA A 59 -5.05 -15.44 -6.71
CA ALA A 59 -4.81 -16.82 -7.12
C ALA A 59 -3.77 -16.93 -8.25
N ASP A 60 -3.71 -15.94 -9.15
CA ASP A 60 -2.84 -15.96 -10.34
C ASP A 60 -1.38 -15.56 -10.07
N LEU A 61 -1.06 -15.12 -8.84
CA LEU A 61 0.31 -14.78 -8.45
C LEU A 61 1.25 -16.00 -8.49
N ARG A 62 0.70 -17.22 -8.47
CA ARG A 62 1.46 -18.45 -8.62
C ARG A 62 1.27 -18.98 -10.04
N PRO A 63 2.34 -19.14 -10.84
CA PRO A 63 2.19 -19.74 -12.16
C PRO A 63 1.64 -21.15 -12.00
N PRO A 64 0.80 -21.62 -12.94
CA PRO A 64 0.40 -23.02 -13.02
C PRO A 64 1.63 -23.90 -13.06
N THR A 65 1.62 -24.94 -12.23
CA THR A 65 2.72 -25.90 -12.12
C THR A 65 2.19 -27.31 -12.19
N PRO A 66 2.90 -28.19 -12.87
CA PRO A 66 2.53 -29.59 -12.90
C PRO A 66 2.95 -30.23 -11.55
N VAL A 67 2.08 -31.04 -10.96
CA VAL A 67 2.29 -31.65 -9.63
C VAL A 67 2.19 -33.16 -9.73
N ALA A 68 3.22 -33.85 -9.27
CA ALA A 68 3.23 -35.30 -9.14
C ALA A 68 3.15 -35.73 -7.68
N ARG A 69 2.43 -36.82 -7.42
CA ARG A 69 2.46 -37.54 -6.15
C ARG A 69 2.63 -39.02 -6.44
N GLU A 70 3.76 -39.54 -6.00
CA GLU A 70 4.06 -40.96 -6.01
C GLU A 70 3.36 -41.68 -4.84
N ASP A 71 2.97 -42.92 -5.08
CA ASP A 71 2.37 -43.85 -4.12
C ASP A 71 2.78 -45.27 -4.49
N VAL A 72 3.33 -46.04 -3.55
CA VAL A 72 3.68 -47.45 -3.77
C VAL A 72 2.56 -48.34 -3.25
N ARG A 73 1.95 -49.11 -4.15
CA ARG A 73 0.87 -50.06 -3.86
C ARG A 73 1.43 -51.47 -3.81
N GLY A 74 1.69 -51.96 -2.62
CA GLY A 74 2.29 -53.27 -2.35
C GLY A 74 3.27 -53.18 -1.18
N THR A 75 3.76 -54.32 -0.71
CA THR A 75 4.84 -54.41 0.28
C THR A 75 6.03 -55.06 -0.39
N LEU A 76 7.16 -54.35 -0.45
CA LEU A 76 8.44 -54.86 -0.91
C LEU A 76 9.27 -55.14 0.34
N GLU A 77 9.21 -56.37 0.85
CA GLU A 77 9.91 -56.81 2.07
C GLU A 77 11.02 -57.83 1.77
N ALA A 78 10.89 -58.57 0.67
CA ALA A 78 11.85 -59.56 0.22
C ALA A 78 12.14 -59.46 -1.31
N PRO A 79 13.30 -59.94 -1.77
CA PRO A 79 13.59 -60.05 -3.20
C PRO A 79 12.57 -60.95 -3.91
N GLY A 80 12.04 -60.51 -5.04
CA GLY A 80 10.97 -61.15 -5.80
C GLY A 80 9.57 -60.63 -5.47
N ASP A 81 9.42 -59.76 -4.46
CA ASP A 81 8.16 -59.09 -4.18
C ASP A 81 7.78 -58.13 -5.32
N GLN A 82 6.50 -58.12 -5.64
CA GLN A 82 5.93 -57.28 -6.69
C GLN A 82 5.13 -56.12 -6.08
N ALA A 83 5.30 -54.93 -6.63
CA ALA A 83 4.52 -53.76 -6.25
C ALA A 83 4.13 -52.93 -7.48
N LYS A 84 3.21 -52.00 -7.28
CA LYS A 84 2.81 -51.02 -8.30
C LYS A 84 3.24 -49.63 -7.85
N LEU A 85 4.15 -49.00 -8.57
CA LEU A 85 4.43 -47.57 -8.41
C LEU A 85 3.36 -46.78 -9.14
N ARG A 86 2.66 -45.92 -8.41
CA ARG A 86 1.58 -45.08 -8.95
C ARG A 86 1.97 -43.61 -8.87
N TYR A 87 2.12 -42.98 -10.03
CA TYR A 87 2.29 -41.55 -10.17
C TYR A 87 0.94 -40.89 -10.45
N ARG A 88 0.42 -40.12 -9.49
CA ARG A 88 -0.74 -39.26 -9.68
C ARG A 88 -0.26 -37.88 -10.08
N VAL A 89 -0.44 -37.53 -11.34
CA VAL A 89 0.02 -36.26 -11.89
C VAL A 89 -1.16 -35.36 -12.23
N ARG A 90 -1.06 -34.07 -11.95
CA ARG A 90 -2.13 -33.10 -12.22
C ARG A 90 -1.59 -31.72 -12.56
N ASN A 91 -2.34 -30.99 -13.36
CA ASN A 91 -2.22 -29.54 -13.48
C ASN A 91 -2.72 -28.90 -12.17
N SER A 92 -1.94 -27.98 -11.59
CA SER A 92 -2.34 -27.25 -10.38
C SER A 92 -3.41 -26.20 -10.63
N SER A 93 -3.57 -25.71 -11.87
CA SER A 93 -4.59 -24.75 -12.28
C SER A 93 -5.80 -25.45 -12.91
N ALA A 94 -6.99 -24.96 -12.59
CA ALA A 94 -8.24 -25.38 -13.20
C ALA A 94 -8.64 -24.52 -14.43
N GLN A 95 -7.91 -23.43 -14.69
CA GLN A 95 -8.25 -22.47 -15.75
C GLN A 95 -7.16 -22.30 -16.81
N GLN A 96 -5.90 -22.61 -16.49
CA GLN A 96 -4.76 -22.40 -17.37
C GLN A 96 -4.06 -23.72 -17.72
N GLY A 97 -3.66 -23.89 -18.98
CA GLY A 97 -2.85 -25.02 -19.43
C GLY A 97 -1.37 -24.88 -19.09
N ILE A 98 -0.63 -25.97 -19.21
CA ILE A 98 0.83 -26.02 -19.02
C ILE A 98 1.43 -26.70 -20.24
N ARG A 99 2.47 -26.12 -20.82
CA ARG A 99 3.18 -26.67 -21.97
C ARG A 99 4.41 -27.45 -21.56
N ASP A 100 4.83 -28.37 -22.43
CA ASP A 100 6.08 -29.12 -22.28
C ASP A 100 6.25 -29.80 -20.90
N VAL A 101 5.19 -30.48 -20.45
CA VAL A 101 5.15 -31.11 -19.14
C VAL A 101 6.01 -32.37 -19.14
N VAL A 102 6.98 -32.42 -18.23
CA VAL A 102 7.89 -33.55 -18.03
C VAL A 102 7.92 -33.95 -16.57
N LEU A 103 7.82 -35.26 -16.31
CA LEU A 103 8.09 -35.88 -15.02
C LEU A 103 9.50 -36.46 -15.07
N THR A 104 10.30 -36.18 -14.04
CA THR A 104 11.59 -36.81 -13.82
C THR A 104 11.64 -37.34 -12.40
N ASP A 105 11.99 -38.61 -12.25
CA ASP A 105 12.14 -39.25 -10.95
C ASP A 105 13.41 -40.09 -10.91
N ILE A 106 14.04 -40.15 -9.74
CA ILE A 106 15.25 -40.95 -9.56
C ILE A 106 14.82 -42.40 -9.42
N TRP A 107 15.30 -43.28 -10.29
CA TRP A 107 14.91 -44.68 -10.23
C TRP A 107 15.76 -45.44 -9.22
N PRO A 108 15.15 -46.12 -8.23
CA PRO A 108 15.92 -46.89 -7.25
C PRO A 108 16.68 -48.04 -7.90
N GLN A 109 17.93 -48.25 -7.47
CA GLN A 109 18.70 -49.42 -7.92
C GLN A 109 18.03 -50.71 -7.45
N GLY A 110 18.07 -51.76 -8.27
CA GLY A 110 17.47 -53.06 -7.95
C GLY A 110 15.95 -53.11 -8.08
N LEU A 111 15.28 -52.06 -8.57
CA LEU A 111 13.86 -52.10 -8.91
C LEU A 111 13.70 -52.41 -10.41
N LYS A 112 13.13 -53.56 -10.76
CA LYS A 112 12.97 -54.00 -12.15
C LYS A 112 11.53 -53.85 -12.62
N VAL A 113 11.31 -53.26 -13.79
CA VAL A 113 9.96 -53.16 -14.37
C VAL A 113 9.50 -54.54 -14.87
N ILE A 114 8.32 -54.96 -14.42
CA ILE A 114 7.66 -56.19 -14.88
C ILE A 114 6.47 -55.77 -15.74
N GLY A 115 6.62 -55.80 -17.06
CA GLY A 115 5.54 -55.45 -18.00
C GLY A 115 5.91 -54.29 -18.92
N ASP A 116 4.90 -53.73 -19.57
CA ASP A 116 5.08 -52.63 -20.51
C ASP A 116 5.13 -51.30 -19.76
N LEU A 117 6.22 -50.54 -19.97
CA LEU A 117 6.33 -49.17 -19.53
C LEU A 117 5.38 -48.29 -20.39
N ASP A 118 4.70 -47.32 -19.77
CA ASP A 118 3.87 -46.35 -20.52
C ASP A 118 4.69 -45.76 -21.68
N ALA A 119 4.10 -45.71 -22.88
CA ALA A 119 4.80 -45.29 -24.10
C ALA A 119 5.38 -43.86 -24.03
N ARG A 120 4.91 -43.07 -23.06
CA ARG A 120 5.38 -41.71 -22.79
C ARG A 120 6.59 -41.66 -21.86
N CYS A 121 6.98 -42.78 -21.28
CA CYS A 121 8.06 -42.88 -20.30
C CYS A 121 9.27 -43.62 -20.89
N ALA A 122 10.45 -43.11 -20.60
CA ALA A 122 11.73 -43.78 -20.84
C ALA A 122 12.40 -44.02 -19.49
N LEU A 123 12.97 -45.21 -19.32
CA LEU A 123 13.68 -45.61 -18.11
C LEU A 123 15.13 -45.97 -18.44
N ASP A 124 16.06 -45.25 -17.81
CA ASP A 124 17.50 -45.55 -17.82
C ASP A 124 18.03 -45.49 -16.38
N GLU A 125 18.75 -44.43 -15.99
CA GLU A 125 19.11 -44.14 -14.58
C GLU A 125 18.03 -43.33 -13.83
N GLN A 126 17.16 -42.65 -14.59
CA GLN A 126 16.02 -41.87 -14.10
C GLN A 126 14.79 -42.25 -14.91
N LEU A 127 13.62 -42.17 -14.28
CA LEU A 127 12.35 -42.28 -14.98
C LEU A 127 12.00 -40.90 -15.55
N ILE A 128 11.91 -40.80 -16.88
CA ILE A 128 11.52 -39.58 -17.57
C ILE A 128 10.23 -39.84 -18.33
N CYS A 129 9.15 -39.15 -17.98
CA CYS A 129 7.87 -39.24 -18.70
C CYS A 129 7.51 -37.90 -19.32
N THR A 130 7.28 -37.88 -20.64
CA THR A 130 6.95 -36.68 -21.42
C THR A 130 5.45 -36.65 -21.72
N PHE A 131 4.73 -35.67 -21.19
CA PHE A 131 3.28 -35.55 -21.36
C PHE A 131 2.90 -34.53 -22.44
N GLY A 132 3.82 -33.66 -22.84
CA GLY A 132 3.54 -32.58 -23.80
C GLY A 132 2.67 -31.50 -23.17
N ASP A 133 1.67 -31.03 -23.91
CA ASP A 133 0.81 -29.93 -23.47
C ASP A 133 -0.40 -30.44 -22.66
N TRP A 134 -0.58 -29.89 -21.46
CA TRP A 134 -1.72 -30.13 -20.60
C TRP A 134 -2.75 -29.02 -20.69
N GLU A 135 -4.01 -29.42 -20.85
CA GLU A 135 -5.15 -28.53 -20.68
C GLU A 135 -5.37 -28.19 -19.19
N ALA A 136 -6.19 -27.17 -18.96
CA ALA A 136 -6.58 -26.74 -17.63
C ALA A 136 -7.28 -27.88 -16.85
N GLY A 137 -6.89 -28.09 -15.59
CA GLY A 137 -7.51 -29.10 -14.72
C GLY A 137 -7.18 -30.56 -15.04
N THR A 138 -6.25 -30.82 -15.97
CA THR A 138 -5.82 -32.17 -16.36
C THR A 138 -5.37 -33.01 -15.16
N ARG A 139 -5.82 -34.27 -15.12
CA ARG A 139 -5.45 -35.26 -14.10
C ARG A 139 -5.20 -36.60 -14.75
N GLU A 140 -4.01 -37.14 -14.55
CA GLU A 140 -3.61 -38.41 -15.11
C GLU A 140 -2.97 -39.32 -14.06
N ARG A 141 -2.90 -40.60 -14.39
CA ARG A 141 -2.30 -41.63 -13.54
C ARG A 141 -1.42 -42.53 -14.40
N ILE A 142 -0.18 -42.69 -13.97
CA ILE A 142 0.74 -43.70 -14.49
C ILE A 142 0.91 -44.78 -13.42
N GLU A 143 0.82 -46.04 -13.84
CA GLU A 143 1.08 -47.19 -12.99
C GLU A 143 2.19 -48.01 -13.64
N ILE A 144 3.25 -48.28 -12.88
CA ILE A 144 4.39 -49.09 -13.31
C ILE A 144 4.46 -50.30 -12.38
N GLU A 145 4.37 -51.50 -12.96
CA GLU A 145 4.51 -52.74 -12.22
C GLU A 145 6.00 -53.08 -12.09
N VAL A 146 6.44 -53.40 -10.86
CA VAL A 146 7.86 -53.59 -10.54
C VAL A 146 8.10 -54.81 -9.66
N GLU A 147 9.31 -55.38 -9.76
CA GLU A 147 9.89 -56.38 -8.86
C GLU A 147 11.05 -55.76 -8.08
N ALA A 148 11.15 -56.04 -6.79
CA ALA A 148 12.36 -55.74 -6.02
C ALA A 148 13.39 -56.87 -6.15
N GLU A 149 14.60 -56.55 -6.59
CA GLU A 149 15.77 -57.42 -6.53
C GLU A 149 16.55 -57.20 -5.22
N SER A 150 17.55 -58.04 -4.93
CA SER A 150 18.32 -57.92 -3.68
C SER A 150 18.99 -56.55 -3.50
N ALA A 151 19.43 -55.94 -4.61
CA ALA A 151 20.09 -54.63 -4.60
C ALA A 151 19.17 -53.46 -4.18
N TYR A 152 17.84 -53.65 -4.22
CA TYR A 152 16.87 -52.64 -3.79
C TYR A 152 16.92 -52.36 -2.29
N PHE A 153 17.19 -53.39 -1.49
CA PHE A 153 17.24 -53.28 -0.03
C PHE A 153 18.57 -52.75 0.49
N ASP A 154 19.61 -52.76 -0.35
CA ASP A 154 20.96 -52.27 -0.02
C ASP A 154 21.15 -50.78 -0.38
N GLY A 155 20.19 -50.17 -1.10
CA GLY A 155 20.20 -48.78 -1.55
C GLY A 155 19.55 -47.78 -0.58
N PRO A 156 19.62 -46.47 -0.88
CA PRO A 156 18.88 -45.44 -0.16
C PRO A 156 17.35 -45.65 -0.26
N ASP A 157 16.59 -45.24 0.76
CA ASP A 157 15.12 -45.41 0.79
C ASP A 157 14.51 -44.70 -0.42
N PRO A 158 13.80 -45.42 -1.31
CA PRO A 158 13.12 -44.84 -2.47
C PRO A 158 12.18 -43.69 -2.15
N LYS A 159 11.67 -43.64 -0.91
CA LYS A 159 10.79 -42.55 -0.44
C LYS A 159 11.52 -41.22 -0.20
N ASP A 160 12.85 -41.22 -0.22
CA ASP A 160 13.67 -40.02 0.01
C ASP A 160 13.80 -39.15 -1.26
N SER A 161 13.68 -39.73 -2.45
CA SER A 161 13.55 -38.98 -3.70
C SER A 161 12.08 -38.65 -3.98
N LYS A 162 11.78 -37.38 -4.24
CA LYS A 162 10.45 -36.96 -4.70
C LYS A 162 10.49 -36.71 -6.20
N PRO A 163 9.45 -37.12 -6.95
CA PRO A 163 9.37 -36.83 -8.37
C PRO A 163 9.34 -35.32 -8.61
N ILE A 164 10.15 -34.88 -9.58
CA ILE A 164 10.21 -33.49 -10.04
C ILE A 164 9.37 -33.38 -11.31
N MET A 165 8.54 -32.34 -11.37
CA MET A 165 7.76 -32.01 -12.55
C MET A 165 8.24 -30.65 -13.09
N THR A 166 8.51 -30.57 -14.38
CA THR A 166 8.79 -29.31 -15.08
C THR A 166 7.72 -29.04 -16.13
N GLY A 167 7.48 -27.76 -16.43
CA GLY A 167 6.53 -27.33 -17.45
C GLY A 167 6.51 -25.81 -17.54
N GLU A 168 6.13 -25.29 -18.71
CA GLU A 168 6.06 -23.86 -18.96
C GLU A 168 4.60 -23.39 -18.94
N ALA A 169 4.31 -22.36 -18.15
CA ALA A 169 2.98 -21.75 -18.11
C ALA A 169 3.08 -20.25 -18.34
N THR A 170 2.10 -19.69 -19.05
CA THR A 170 1.94 -18.25 -19.21
C THR A 170 1.64 -17.61 -17.84
N ASN A 171 2.40 -16.59 -17.47
CA ASN A 171 2.17 -15.82 -16.24
C ASN A 171 1.44 -14.51 -16.58
N ILE A 172 0.28 -14.28 -15.95
CA ILE A 172 -0.55 -13.08 -16.16
C ILE A 172 0.23 -11.78 -15.88
N LEU A 173 1.20 -11.81 -14.96
CA LEU A 173 2.00 -10.64 -14.60
C LEU A 173 2.95 -10.24 -15.73
N THR A 174 3.56 -11.20 -16.43
CA THR A 174 4.61 -10.95 -17.43
C THR A 174 4.11 -10.95 -18.88
N ASN A 175 2.87 -11.34 -19.13
CA ASN A 175 2.29 -11.26 -20.48
C ASN A 175 2.13 -9.79 -20.94
N PHE A 176 1.83 -9.56 -22.22
CA PHE A 176 1.58 -8.22 -22.78
C PHE A 176 0.10 -8.01 -23.13
N GLU A 177 -0.79 -8.75 -22.47
CA GLU A 177 -2.23 -8.63 -22.64
C GLU A 177 -2.76 -7.59 -21.66
N PHE A 178 -3.47 -6.58 -22.17
CA PHE A 178 -4.02 -5.49 -21.38
C PHE A 178 -5.52 -5.35 -21.61
N THR A 179 -6.23 -5.03 -20.53
CA THR A 179 -7.68 -4.78 -20.54
C THR A 179 -7.99 -3.50 -19.76
N LEU A 180 -9.14 -2.88 -20.06
CA LEU A 180 -9.68 -1.73 -19.32
C LEU A 180 -10.81 -2.12 -18.38
N GLU A 181 -11.05 -3.43 -18.22
CA GLU A 181 -12.21 -3.98 -17.51
C GLU A 181 -12.27 -3.50 -16.07
N ASN A 182 -11.16 -3.59 -15.32
CA ASN A 182 -11.08 -3.09 -13.94
C ASN A 182 -11.45 -1.60 -13.83
N LEU A 183 -10.98 -0.76 -14.77
CA LEU A 183 -11.26 0.67 -14.73
C LEU A 183 -12.74 0.94 -15.02
N ILE A 184 -13.30 0.27 -16.03
CA ILE A 184 -14.72 0.39 -16.39
C ILE A 184 -15.60 -0.06 -15.23
N GLU A 185 -15.32 -1.23 -14.63
CA GLU A 185 -16.07 -1.77 -13.49
C GLU A 185 -16.07 -0.81 -12.29
N ILE A 186 -14.94 -0.16 -12.01
CA ILE A 186 -14.85 0.83 -10.94
C ILE A 186 -15.72 2.06 -11.24
N PHE A 187 -15.67 2.60 -12.45
CA PHE A 187 -16.41 3.83 -12.79
C PHE A 187 -17.91 3.61 -13.03
N ASP A 188 -18.30 2.43 -13.51
CA ASP A 188 -19.70 2.05 -13.71
C ASP A 188 -20.40 1.63 -12.41
N GLY A 189 -19.63 1.33 -11.36
CA GLY A 189 -20.16 0.98 -10.06
C GLY A 189 -20.92 2.13 -9.38
N ASP A 190 -22.16 1.86 -8.95
CA ASP A 190 -23.01 2.80 -8.20
C ASP A 190 -22.35 3.34 -6.92
N GLU A 191 -21.33 2.64 -6.39
CA GLU A 191 -20.65 3.00 -5.16
C GLU A 191 -19.49 4.00 -5.34
N PHE A 192 -18.89 4.10 -6.54
CA PHE A 192 -17.65 4.84 -6.74
C PHE A 192 -17.75 6.31 -6.32
N TRP A 193 -18.79 7.00 -6.76
CA TRP A 193 -19.01 8.41 -6.42
C TRP A 193 -19.28 8.62 -4.93
N SER A 194 -19.92 7.64 -4.27
CA SER A 194 -20.12 7.66 -2.82
C SER A 194 -18.79 7.54 -2.09
N VAL A 195 -17.93 6.58 -2.48
CA VAL A 195 -16.60 6.38 -1.89
C VAL A 195 -15.68 7.57 -2.14
N LEU A 196 -15.70 8.13 -3.35
CA LEU A 196 -14.94 9.34 -3.69
C LEU A 196 -15.41 10.55 -2.86
N GLY A 197 -16.73 10.72 -2.72
CA GLY A 197 -17.33 11.78 -1.90
C GLY A 197 -16.95 11.67 -0.42
N VAL A 198 -16.97 10.46 0.14
CA VAL A 198 -16.50 10.20 1.52
C VAL A 198 -15.02 10.52 1.67
N THR A 199 -14.20 10.08 0.72
CA THR A 199 -12.75 10.32 0.74
C THR A 199 -12.44 11.81 0.75
N MET A 200 -13.11 12.58 -0.12
CA MET A 200 -12.99 14.03 -0.16
C MET A 200 -13.51 14.69 1.12
N PHE A 201 -14.68 14.29 1.63
CA PHE A 201 -15.23 14.83 2.88
C PHE A 201 -14.27 14.59 4.05
N TYR A 202 -13.85 13.34 4.24
CA TYR A 202 -12.92 12.95 5.30
C TYR A 202 -11.61 13.73 5.21
N THR A 203 -11.04 13.84 4.01
CA THR A 203 -9.77 14.54 3.80
C THR A 203 -9.87 16.03 4.04
N VAL A 204 -10.87 16.70 3.44
CA VAL A 204 -11.03 18.15 3.53
C VAL A 204 -11.35 18.58 4.95
N PHE A 205 -12.38 17.98 5.56
CA PHE A 205 -12.81 18.36 6.90
C PHE A 205 -11.83 17.91 7.98
N GLY A 206 -11.18 16.76 7.81
CA GLY A 206 -10.12 16.32 8.73
C GLY A 206 -8.88 17.24 8.68
N THR A 207 -8.42 17.56 7.47
CA THR A 207 -7.28 18.46 7.28
C THR A 207 -7.56 19.85 7.85
N ILE A 208 -8.66 20.47 7.45
CA ILE A 208 -9.05 21.81 7.93
C ILE A 208 -9.28 21.77 9.44
N GLY A 209 -10.01 20.78 9.95
CA GLY A 209 -10.31 20.65 11.36
C GLY A 209 -9.03 20.59 12.20
N ALA A 210 -8.09 19.70 11.88
CA ALA A 210 -6.89 19.61 12.69
C ALA A 210 -5.88 20.77 12.49
N LEU A 211 -5.94 21.51 11.37
CA LEU A 211 -5.25 22.80 11.27
C LEU A 211 -5.88 23.85 12.19
N LEU A 212 -7.20 23.95 12.23
CA LEU A 212 -7.91 24.90 13.09
C LEU A 212 -7.70 24.59 14.57
N PHE A 213 -7.85 23.32 14.97
CA PHE A 213 -7.56 22.89 16.34
C PHE A 213 -6.07 23.03 16.68
N GLY A 214 -5.18 22.79 15.71
CA GLY A 214 -3.74 23.02 15.86
C GLY A 214 -3.41 24.50 16.10
N LEU A 215 -3.99 25.40 15.30
CA LEU A 215 -3.84 26.85 15.44
C LEU A 215 -4.41 27.33 16.78
N PHE A 216 -5.59 26.85 17.16
CA PHE A 216 -6.21 27.18 18.44
C PHE A 216 -5.31 26.75 19.62
N ALA A 217 -4.80 25.52 19.59
CA ALA A 217 -3.85 25.03 20.59
C ALA A 217 -2.55 25.84 20.61
N ALA A 218 -2.06 26.28 19.44
CA ALA A 218 -0.85 27.08 19.32
C ALA A 218 -1.04 28.47 19.95
N LEU A 219 -2.17 29.13 19.69
CA LEU A 219 -2.51 30.41 20.30
C LEU A 219 -2.58 30.31 21.83
N LEU A 220 -3.23 29.27 22.37
CA LEU A 220 -3.33 29.04 23.81
C LEU A 220 -1.96 28.79 24.47
N LEU A 221 -1.07 28.06 23.80
CA LEU A 221 0.24 27.67 24.34
C LEU A 221 1.40 28.51 23.83
N ASN A 222 1.11 29.63 23.16
CA ASN A 222 2.11 30.64 22.82
C ASN A 222 2.48 31.50 24.04
N ALA A 223 1.50 31.81 24.90
CA ALA A 223 1.72 32.55 26.13
C ALA A 223 2.57 31.76 27.14
N SER A 224 3.40 32.45 27.91
CA SER A 224 4.20 31.85 28.99
C SER A 224 3.38 31.78 30.29
N PHE A 225 3.17 30.58 30.82
CA PHE A 225 2.48 30.38 32.11
C PHE A 225 2.92 29.09 32.82
N LYS A 226 2.66 29.02 34.13
CA LYS A 226 3.03 27.86 34.96
C LYS A 226 2.25 26.62 34.51
N GLY A 227 2.96 25.52 34.20
CA GLY A 227 2.36 24.25 33.76
C GLY A 227 2.26 24.08 32.24
N GLN A 228 2.71 25.05 31.45
CA GLN A 228 2.70 24.99 29.98
C GLN A 228 3.39 23.74 29.40
N GLY A 229 4.48 23.27 30.00
CA GLY A 229 5.17 22.04 29.57
C GLY A 229 4.30 20.78 29.69
N ILE A 230 3.51 20.67 30.76
CA ILE A 230 2.59 19.54 30.97
C ILE A 230 1.47 19.58 29.93
N LEU A 231 0.88 20.75 29.68
CA LEU A 231 -0.17 20.91 28.67
C LEU A 231 0.34 20.62 27.26
N ARG A 232 1.56 21.06 26.92
CA ARG A 232 2.21 20.67 25.65
C ARG A 232 2.33 19.15 25.54
N GLY A 233 2.76 18.47 26.60
CA GLY A 233 2.83 17.01 26.64
C GLY A 233 1.46 16.33 26.46
N LEU A 234 0.42 16.82 27.15
CA LEU A 234 -0.95 16.30 27.04
C LEU A 234 -1.53 16.51 25.64
N TYR A 235 -1.25 17.64 24.99
CA TYR A 235 -1.72 17.91 23.64
C TYR A 235 -1.04 17.01 22.60
N LEU A 236 0.19 16.54 22.85
CA LEU A 236 0.90 15.61 21.96
C LEU A 236 0.47 14.16 22.11
N PHE A 237 -0.19 13.81 23.23
CA PHE A 237 -0.61 12.45 23.52
C PHE A 237 -1.41 11.78 22.37
N PRO A 238 -2.41 12.42 21.75
CA PRO A 238 -3.16 11.80 20.67
C PRO A 238 -2.27 11.33 19.54
N TYR A 239 -1.28 12.12 19.11
CA TYR A 239 -0.42 11.78 17.98
C TYR A 239 0.57 10.64 18.30
N VAL A 240 1.08 10.59 19.54
CA VAL A 240 2.12 9.63 19.96
C VAL A 240 1.55 8.26 20.33
N ALA A 241 0.32 8.21 20.84
CA ALA A 241 -0.28 6.95 21.30
C ALA A 241 -0.41 5.91 20.16
N PRO A 242 -0.37 4.60 20.39
CA PRO A 242 -0.57 3.63 19.30
C PRO A 242 -1.98 3.73 18.70
N VAL A 243 -2.10 3.84 17.36
CA VAL A 243 -3.38 4.08 16.67
C VAL A 243 -4.43 3.01 16.97
N ILE A 244 -4.03 1.73 16.98
CA ILE A 244 -4.90 0.60 17.27
C ILE A 244 -5.52 0.75 18.67
N ALA A 245 -4.68 0.95 19.70
CA ALA A 245 -5.15 1.07 21.08
C ALA A 245 -6.17 2.20 21.25
N VAL A 246 -5.92 3.33 20.59
CA VAL A 246 -6.76 4.51 20.70
C VAL A 246 -8.06 4.36 19.91
N ALA A 247 -8.04 3.75 18.72
CA ALA A 247 -9.25 3.45 17.97
C ALA A 247 -10.18 2.52 18.75
N PHE A 248 -9.64 1.44 19.35
CA PHE A 248 -10.41 0.55 20.21
C PHE A 248 -10.93 1.24 21.47
N ALA A 249 -10.16 2.16 22.06
CA ALA A 249 -10.63 2.96 23.19
C ALA A 249 -11.84 3.83 22.78
N TRP A 250 -11.81 4.46 21.62
CA TRP A 250 -12.95 5.23 21.10
C TRP A 250 -14.17 4.36 20.84
N ILE A 251 -14.00 3.19 20.20
CA ILE A 251 -15.10 2.24 19.97
C ILE A 251 -15.74 1.83 21.29
N LEU A 252 -14.94 1.47 22.30
CA LEU A 252 -15.46 1.02 23.60
C LEU A 252 -16.17 2.16 24.35
N LEU A 253 -15.60 3.37 24.35
CA LEU A 253 -16.19 4.52 25.04
C LEU A 253 -17.51 4.97 24.41
N LEU A 254 -17.62 4.86 23.09
CA LEU A 254 -18.76 5.30 22.28
C LEU A 254 -19.71 4.15 21.91
N ASP A 255 -19.51 2.95 22.48
CA ASP A 255 -20.39 1.81 22.23
C ASP A 255 -21.84 2.14 22.68
N PRO A 256 -22.86 1.85 21.84
CA PRO A 256 -24.25 2.18 22.17
C PRO A 256 -24.84 1.34 23.32
N HIS A 257 -24.24 0.20 23.68
CA HIS A 257 -24.80 -0.71 24.69
C HIS A 257 -24.08 -0.60 26.04
N SER A 258 -22.76 -0.38 26.01
CA SER A 258 -21.87 -0.46 27.17
C SER A 258 -20.93 0.75 27.30
N GLY A 259 -20.99 1.70 26.36
CA GLY A 259 -20.11 2.87 26.33
C GLY A 259 -20.42 3.87 27.43
N SER A 260 -19.36 4.32 28.11
CA SER A 260 -19.48 5.29 29.20
C SER A 260 -19.95 6.67 28.73
N ILE A 261 -19.67 7.05 27.48
CA ILE A 261 -20.14 8.32 26.92
C ILE A 261 -21.66 8.31 26.78
N ASN A 262 -22.24 7.23 26.25
CA ASN A 262 -23.70 7.10 26.16
C ASN A 262 -24.35 7.11 27.55
N ALA A 263 -23.79 6.40 28.53
CA ALA A 263 -24.29 6.42 29.90
C ALA A 263 -24.30 7.83 30.51
N LEU A 264 -23.23 8.61 30.27
CA LEU A 264 -23.09 9.98 30.76
C LEU A 264 -24.06 10.94 30.05
N LEU A 265 -24.27 10.81 28.74
CA LEU A 265 -25.22 11.63 27.98
C LEU A 265 -26.67 11.42 28.46
N ILE A 266 -27.05 10.17 28.74
CA ILE A 266 -28.37 9.84 29.29
C ILE A 266 -28.50 10.39 30.71
N GLN A 267 -27.49 10.22 31.56
CA GLN A 267 -27.50 10.72 32.93
C GLN A 267 -27.59 12.25 33.01
N MET A 268 -26.94 12.96 32.09
CA MET A 268 -27.01 14.42 31.99
C MET A 268 -28.31 14.94 31.35
N GLY A 269 -29.19 14.04 30.88
CA GLY A 269 -30.43 14.41 30.19
C GLY A 269 -30.21 15.02 28.81
N VAL A 270 -29.03 14.79 28.19
CA VAL A 270 -28.73 15.25 26.83
C VAL A 270 -29.47 14.39 25.80
N THR A 271 -29.63 13.09 26.08
CA THR A 271 -30.35 12.15 25.22
C THR A 271 -31.22 11.20 26.05
N GLU A 272 -32.35 10.77 25.49
CA GLU A 272 -33.22 9.77 26.14
C GLU A 272 -32.81 8.33 25.80
N GLN A 273 -32.11 8.14 24.69
CA GLN A 273 -31.66 6.83 24.19
C GLN A 273 -30.16 6.87 23.90
N SER A 274 -29.55 5.68 23.81
CA SER A 274 -28.16 5.57 23.40
C SER A 274 -27.99 5.87 21.92
N ILE A 275 -26.93 6.59 21.60
CA ILE A 275 -26.54 6.96 20.24
C ILE A 275 -25.54 5.93 19.72
N ASN A 276 -25.82 5.38 18.54
CA ASN A 276 -24.85 4.56 17.82
C ASN A 276 -23.94 5.46 16.96
N PHE A 277 -22.85 5.94 17.56
CA PHE A 277 -21.91 6.88 16.93
C PHE A 277 -21.26 6.38 15.64
N PHE A 278 -21.13 5.06 15.47
CA PHE A 278 -20.49 4.43 14.31
C PHE A 278 -21.46 3.62 13.44
N GLY A 279 -22.78 3.72 13.71
CA GLY A 279 -23.79 2.84 13.11
C GLY A 279 -24.26 3.22 11.72
N GLU A 280 -24.41 4.51 11.44
CA GLU A 280 -24.96 5.00 10.17
C GLU A 280 -24.46 6.39 9.76
N ARG A 281 -24.60 6.72 8.46
CA ARG A 281 -24.39 8.09 7.96
C ARG A 281 -25.53 9.01 8.42
N PRO A 282 -25.24 10.30 8.69
CA PRO A 282 -23.94 10.97 8.55
C PRO A 282 -23.04 10.83 9.78
N LEU A 283 -23.56 10.32 10.90
CA LEU A 283 -22.88 10.36 12.20
C LEU A 283 -21.58 9.56 12.20
N ALA A 284 -21.56 8.35 11.63
CA ALA A 284 -20.36 7.52 11.55
C ALA A 284 -19.21 8.23 10.85
N LEU A 285 -19.48 8.90 9.72
CA LEU A 285 -18.47 9.65 8.98
C LEU A 285 -17.98 10.86 9.77
N ILE A 286 -18.88 11.60 10.42
CA ILE A 286 -18.53 12.73 11.29
C ILE A 286 -17.61 12.25 12.42
N MET A 287 -17.93 11.15 13.08
CA MET A 287 -17.16 10.63 14.21
C MET A 287 -15.77 10.15 13.79
N VAL A 288 -15.66 9.49 12.64
CA VAL A 288 -14.37 9.11 12.06
C VAL A 288 -13.54 10.35 11.69
N THR A 289 -14.15 11.41 11.15
CA THR A 289 -13.47 12.69 10.91
C THR A 289 -13.06 13.39 12.21
N VAL A 290 -13.88 13.36 13.26
CA VAL A 290 -13.54 13.94 14.57
C VAL A 290 -12.37 13.20 15.21
N PHE A 291 -12.30 11.87 15.06
CA PHE A 291 -11.15 11.09 15.47
C PHE A 291 -9.87 11.53 14.75
N GLU A 292 -9.92 11.70 13.43
CA GLU A 292 -8.80 12.21 12.62
C GLU A 292 -8.32 13.57 13.15
N ILE A 293 -9.26 14.50 13.37
CA ILE A 293 -8.95 15.84 13.87
C ILE A 293 -8.24 15.76 15.23
N TRP A 294 -8.83 15.04 16.18
CA TRP A 294 -8.25 14.90 17.52
C TRP A 294 -6.88 14.21 17.49
N ARG A 295 -6.68 13.26 16.57
CA ARG A 295 -5.44 12.50 16.45
C ARG A 295 -4.30 13.32 15.85
N TYR A 296 -4.57 14.14 14.83
CA TYR A 296 -3.53 14.79 14.02
C TYR A 296 -3.40 16.31 14.23
N PHE A 297 -4.32 16.97 14.95
CA PHE A 297 -4.10 18.37 15.36
C PHE A 297 -2.78 18.61 16.11
N PRO A 298 -2.21 17.66 16.92
CA PRO A 298 -1.00 17.94 17.68
C PRO A 298 0.21 18.23 16.80
N LEU A 299 0.27 17.62 15.60
CA LEU A 299 1.33 17.88 14.65
C LEU A 299 1.21 19.29 14.08
N SER A 300 0.02 19.67 13.62
CA SER A 300 -0.28 21.04 13.16
C SER A 300 0.03 22.07 14.25
N PHE A 301 -0.38 21.80 15.49
CA PHE A 301 -0.07 22.60 16.66
C PHE A 301 1.43 22.88 16.81
N LEU A 302 2.28 21.85 16.75
CA LEU A 302 3.73 22.03 16.94
C LEU A 302 4.36 22.93 15.88
N PHE A 303 4.05 22.70 14.61
CA PHE A 303 4.61 23.48 13.51
C PHE A 303 4.13 24.93 13.53
N ILE A 304 2.83 25.14 13.81
CA ILE A 304 2.27 26.49 13.92
C ILE A 304 2.88 27.22 15.12
N LEU A 305 2.96 26.57 16.29
CA LEU A 305 3.56 27.17 17.48
C LEU A 305 5.04 27.54 17.27
N ALA A 306 5.81 26.67 16.61
CA ALA A 306 7.21 26.96 16.29
C ALA A 306 7.34 28.18 15.37
N ARG A 307 6.48 28.31 14.35
CA ARG A 307 6.47 29.48 13.47
C ARG A 307 6.03 30.74 14.21
N MET A 308 5.02 30.66 15.07
CA MET A 308 4.57 31.80 15.88
C MET A 308 5.68 32.34 16.77
N GLN A 309 6.50 31.45 17.36
CA GLN A 309 7.63 31.82 18.22
C GLN A 309 8.81 32.42 17.45
N SER A 310 8.85 32.26 16.13
CA SER A 310 9.89 32.85 15.28
C SER A 310 9.48 34.21 14.69
N ILE A 311 8.27 34.70 14.97
CA ILE A 311 7.81 36.03 14.54
C ILE A 311 8.47 37.07 15.45
N ASP A 312 8.99 38.14 14.84
CA ASP A 312 9.57 39.27 15.56
C ASP A 312 8.54 39.95 16.47
N THR A 313 8.91 40.16 17.73
CA THR A 313 8.08 40.81 18.74
C THR A 313 7.92 42.30 18.47
N ASP A 314 8.88 42.94 17.79
CA ASP A 314 8.88 44.38 17.51
C ASP A 314 7.63 44.80 16.72
N MET A 315 7.15 43.92 15.84
CA MET A 315 5.92 44.15 15.07
C MET A 315 4.66 44.20 15.95
N TYR A 316 4.61 43.37 17.00
CA TYR A 316 3.49 43.36 17.94
C TYR A 316 3.53 44.57 18.87
N GLU A 317 4.73 44.95 19.34
CA GLU A 317 4.91 46.16 20.16
C GLU A 317 4.53 47.43 19.39
N ALA A 318 4.90 47.53 18.11
CA ALA A 318 4.49 48.64 17.24
C ALA A 318 2.95 48.68 17.08
N ALA A 319 2.31 47.53 16.88
CA ALA A 319 0.86 47.43 16.77
C ALA A 319 0.14 47.83 18.08
N ASP A 320 0.70 47.48 19.24
CA ASP A 320 0.21 47.92 20.55
C ASP A 320 0.28 49.45 20.70
N MET A 321 1.36 50.08 20.22
CA MET A 321 1.53 51.54 20.23
C MET A 321 0.51 52.25 19.31
N ASP A 322 0.13 51.62 18.20
CA ASP A 322 -0.92 52.08 17.30
C ASP A 322 -2.35 51.81 17.83
N GLY A 323 -2.48 51.17 19.00
CA GLY A 323 -3.76 50.87 19.63
C GLY A 323 -4.51 49.69 18.98
N ALA A 324 -3.79 48.81 18.28
CA ALA A 324 -4.38 47.62 17.68
C ALA A 324 -4.88 46.65 18.77
N SER A 325 -6.13 46.22 18.67
CA SER A 325 -6.69 45.18 19.53
C SER A 325 -6.07 43.79 19.25
N PRO A 326 -6.12 42.83 20.20
CA PRO A 326 -5.58 41.49 20.00
C PRO A 326 -6.15 40.74 18.79
N PHE A 327 -7.42 40.97 18.45
CA PHE A 327 -8.04 40.38 17.26
C PHE A 327 -7.49 41.00 15.96
N GLN A 328 -7.21 42.30 15.96
CA GLN A 328 -6.57 42.96 14.83
C GLN A 328 -5.12 42.47 14.66
N GLN A 329 -4.36 42.34 15.75
CA GLN A 329 -3.01 41.76 15.69
C GLN A 329 -3.05 40.33 15.15
N PHE A 330 -3.99 39.50 15.61
CA PHE A 330 -4.15 38.15 15.08
C PHE A 330 -4.48 38.15 13.58
N ALA A 331 -5.51 38.89 13.16
CA ALA A 331 -5.99 38.85 11.78
C ALA A 331 -5.04 39.53 10.78
N TYR A 332 -4.35 40.61 11.16
CA TYR A 332 -3.54 41.42 10.26
C TYR A 332 -2.03 41.21 10.40
N LEU A 333 -1.53 40.69 11.54
CA LEU A 333 -0.11 40.35 11.71
C LEU A 333 0.10 38.84 11.73
N SER A 334 -0.53 38.13 12.68
CA SER A 334 -0.24 36.70 12.89
C SER A 334 -0.69 35.83 11.73
N VAL A 335 -1.95 35.94 11.29
CA VAL A 335 -2.51 35.08 10.22
C VAL A 335 -1.72 35.23 8.91
N PRO A 336 -1.43 36.43 8.38
CA PRO A 336 -0.62 36.59 7.18
C PRO A 336 0.76 35.93 7.30
N GLN A 337 1.45 36.12 8.42
CA GLN A 337 2.76 35.50 8.65
C GLN A 337 2.72 33.97 8.83
N LEU A 338 1.55 33.43 9.19
CA LEU A 338 1.31 32.00 9.29
C LEU A 338 0.81 31.38 7.98
N LEU A 339 0.39 32.17 6.98
CA LEU A 339 -0.16 31.63 5.73
C LEU A 339 0.80 30.66 5.04
N GLY A 340 2.11 30.95 5.04
CA GLY A 340 3.13 30.06 4.47
C GLY A 340 3.15 28.69 5.15
N ILE A 341 3.23 28.64 6.48
CA ILE A 341 3.25 27.37 7.22
C ILE A 341 1.90 26.65 7.16
N LEU A 342 0.78 27.38 7.26
CA LEU A 342 -0.57 26.81 7.19
C LEU A 342 -0.82 26.17 5.83
N SER A 343 -0.34 26.80 4.77
CA SER A 343 -0.38 26.31 3.40
C SER A 343 0.40 25.01 3.21
N VAL A 344 1.66 24.97 3.65
CA VAL A 344 2.50 23.76 3.56
C VAL A 344 1.88 22.63 4.39
N LEU A 345 1.40 22.94 5.61
CA LEU A 345 0.73 21.95 6.44
C LEU A 345 -0.57 21.45 5.81
N PHE A 346 -1.35 22.32 5.18
CA PHE A 346 -2.56 21.91 4.45
C PHE A 346 -2.23 20.94 3.32
N LEU A 347 -1.22 21.25 2.48
CA LEU A 347 -0.80 20.37 1.40
C LEU A 347 -0.38 18.99 1.91
N LEU A 348 0.56 18.97 2.87
CA LEU A 348 1.10 17.73 3.39
C LEU A 348 0.02 16.89 4.08
N ARG A 349 -0.82 17.53 4.89
CA ARG A 349 -1.89 16.82 5.59
C ARG A 349 -2.99 16.36 4.65
N PHE A 350 -3.35 17.14 3.65
CA PHE A 350 -4.31 16.68 2.64
C PHE A 350 -3.81 15.40 1.98
N ILE A 351 -2.55 15.35 1.55
CA ILE A 351 -1.95 14.15 0.93
C ILE A 351 -1.94 12.97 1.92
N TRP A 352 -1.58 13.19 3.18
CA TRP A 352 -1.54 12.12 4.19
C TRP A 352 -2.94 11.62 4.58
N THR A 353 -3.90 12.52 4.79
CA THR A 353 -5.27 12.19 5.18
C THR A 353 -6.03 11.51 4.03
N PHE A 354 -5.77 11.89 2.77
CA PHE A 354 -6.36 11.23 1.60
C PHE A 354 -5.91 9.76 1.47
N ASN A 355 -4.64 9.48 1.79
CA ASN A 355 -4.08 8.13 1.78
C ASN A 355 -4.30 7.36 3.09
N LYS A 356 -5.13 7.89 4.00
CA LYS A 356 -5.30 7.30 5.31
C LYS A 356 -6.23 6.08 5.25
N PHE A 357 -5.78 4.97 5.83
CA PHE A 357 -6.48 3.68 5.80
C PHE A 357 -6.88 3.24 7.20
N ASP A 358 -5.91 3.24 8.12
CA ASP A 358 -5.98 2.70 9.47
C ASP A 358 -7.11 3.32 10.30
N ASP A 359 -7.29 4.64 10.30
CA ASP A 359 -8.30 5.28 11.15
C ASP A 359 -9.73 4.80 10.82
N ILE A 360 -10.11 4.83 9.53
CA ILE A 360 -11.44 4.43 9.07
C ILE A 360 -11.63 2.91 9.22
N PHE A 361 -10.62 2.14 8.83
CA PHE A 361 -10.66 0.68 8.89
C PHE A 361 -10.79 0.19 10.34
N LEU A 362 -10.03 0.76 11.27
CA LEU A 362 -10.09 0.35 12.68
C LEU A 362 -11.39 0.78 13.36
N LEU A 363 -11.94 1.95 13.04
CA LEU A 363 -13.16 2.45 13.70
C LEU A 363 -14.45 1.83 13.16
N THR A 364 -14.50 1.56 11.84
CA THR A 364 -15.74 1.19 11.15
C THR A 364 -15.59 0.07 10.12
N GLY A 365 -14.36 -0.29 9.75
CA GLY A 365 -14.08 -1.22 8.64
C GLY A 365 -14.49 -0.69 7.26
N GLY A 366 -14.86 0.60 7.15
CA GLY A 366 -15.51 1.16 5.95
C GLY A 366 -17.02 0.95 5.89
N ASN A 367 -17.63 0.30 6.89
CA ASN A 367 -19.09 0.10 6.96
C ASN A 367 -19.82 1.38 7.31
N ALA A 368 -21.16 1.32 7.39
CA ALA A 368 -21.99 2.49 7.73
C ALA A 368 -21.74 3.70 6.80
N GLY A 369 -21.31 3.43 5.56
CA GLY A 369 -20.95 4.43 4.57
C GLY A 369 -19.66 5.21 4.88
N THR A 370 -18.70 4.70 5.63
CA THR A 370 -17.43 5.42 5.86
C THR A 370 -16.32 5.01 4.90
N ARG A 371 -16.57 4.07 3.98
CA ARG A 371 -15.60 3.56 3.01
C ARG A 371 -14.96 4.68 2.18
N THR A 372 -13.63 4.79 2.28
CA THR A 372 -12.78 5.65 1.44
C THR A 372 -12.12 4.84 0.33
N LEU A 373 -11.53 5.53 -0.66
CA LEU A 373 -10.80 4.88 -1.76
C LEU A 373 -9.68 3.97 -1.24
N THR A 374 -8.98 4.37 -0.18
CA THR A 374 -7.89 3.59 0.44
C THR A 374 -8.39 2.29 1.07
N VAL A 375 -9.55 2.34 1.75
CA VAL A 375 -10.21 1.13 2.27
C VAL A 375 -10.71 0.26 1.13
N ASN A 376 -11.20 0.86 0.05
CA ASN A 376 -11.65 0.14 -1.14
C ASN A 376 -10.49 -0.56 -1.89
N VAL A 377 -9.30 0.04 -1.97
CA VAL A 377 -8.08 -0.64 -2.48
C VAL A 377 -7.83 -1.94 -1.69
N TYR A 378 -7.89 -1.87 -0.36
CA TYR A 378 -7.67 -3.03 0.49
C TYR A 378 -8.75 -4.11 0.28
N GLU A 379 -10.02 -3.70 0.23
CA GLU A 379 -11.14 -4.61 0.03
C GLU A 379 -11.05 -5.35 -1.31
N GLN A 380 -10.78 -4.62 -2.40
CA GLN A 380 -10.62 -5.22 -3.72
C GLN A 380 -9.41 -6.15 -3.78
N ALA A 381 -8.21 -5.65 -3.40
CA ALA A 381 -6.97 -6.40 -3.56
C ALA A 381 -6.86 -7.62 -2.64
N PHE A 382 -7.32 -7.48 -1.38
CA PHE A 382 -7.03 -8.46 -0.34
C PHE A 382 -8.26 -9.15 0.23
N ALA A 383 -9.41 -8.47 0.35
CA ALA A 383 -10.62 -9.11 0.86
C ALA A 383 -11.34 -9.92 -0.24
N LEU A 384 -11.42 -9.37 -1.44
CA LEU A 384 -12.00 -10.02 -2.63
C LEU A 384 -10.95 -10.76 -3.47
N GLY A 385 -9.67 -10.47 -3.27
CA GLY A 385 -8.57 -11.09 -4.00
C GLY A 385 -8.43 -10.60 -5.45
N ASN A 386 -9.09 -9.51 -5.84
CA ASN A 386 -8.94 -8.89 -7.16
C ASN A 386 -7.86 -7.79 -7.09
N ILE A 387 -6.61 -8.20 -7.34
CA ILE A 387 -5.45 -7.31 -7.29
C ILE A 387 -5.50 -6.27 -8.42
N GLY A 388 -5.97 -6.68 -9.61
CA GLY A 388 -6.17 -5.79 -10.76
C GLY A 388 -7.10 -4.62 -10.43
N ALA A 389 -8.26 -4.91 -9.86
CA ALA A 389 -9.21 -3.89 -9.40
C ALA A 389 -8.62 -3.01 -8.30
N GLY A 390 -7.97 -3.59 -7.29
CA GLY A 390 -7.30 -2.80 -6.24
C GLY A 390 -6.22 -1.87 -6.79
N ALA A 391 -5.44 -2.31 -7.77
CA ALA A 391 -4.44 -1.50 -8.46
C ALA A 391 -5.08 -0.38 -9.29
N ALA A 392 -6.23 -0.63 -9.91
CA ALA A 392 -6.99 0.40 -10.64
C ALA A 392 -7.57 1.48 -9.71
N VAL A 393 -8.07 1.12 -8.52
CA VAL A 393 -8.47 2.11 -7.50
C VAL A 393 -7.26 2.91 -7.02
N ALA A 394 -6.09 2.28 -6.84
CA ALA A 394 -4.85 2.98 -6.48
C ALA A 394 -4.40 3.97 -7.57
N LEU A 395 -4.61 3.65 -8.85
CA LEU A 395 -4.36 4.56 -9.96
C LEU A 395 -5.29 5.79 -9.91
N VAL A 396 -6.57 5.59 -9.55
CA VAL A 396 -7.52 6.70 -9.35
C VAL A 396 -7.05 7.62 -8.21
N ILE A 397 -6.62 7.05 -7.07
CA ILE A 397 -6.04 7.82 -5.95
C ILE A 397 -4.87 8.66 -6.43
N PHE A 398 -3.93 8.06 -7.19
CA PHE A 398 -2.79 8.77 -7.76
C PHE A 398 -3.22 9.93 -8.66
N CYS A 399 -4.17 9.71 -9.57
CA CYS A 399 -4.70 10.76 -10.44
C CYS A 399 -5.37 11.89 -9.66
N CYS A 400 -6.17 11.58 -8.63
CA CYS A 400 -6.80 12.58 -7.77
C CYS A 400 -5.76 13.44 -7.04
N LEU A 401 -4.73 12.82 -6.46
CA LEU A 401 -3.67 13.52 -5.74
C LEU A 401 -2.76 14.33 -6.67
N LEU A 402 -2.48 13.83 -7.86
CA LEU A 402 -1.74 14.56 -8.89
C LEU A 402 -2.53 15.80 -9.33
N ALA A 403 -3.83 15.64 -9.62
CA ALA A 403 -4.70 16.75 -9.97
C ALA A 403 -4.77 17.79 -8.85
N PHE A 404 -4.94 17.35 -7.59
CA PHE A 404 -4.90 18.23 -6.42
C PHE A 404 -3.56 18.95 -6.29
N SER A 405 -2.44 18.25 -6.44
CA SER A 405 -1.10 18.84 -6.31
C SER A 405 -0.85 19.89 -7.38
N ILE A 406 -1.18 19.59 -8.64
CA ILE A 406 -1.06 20.54 -9.76
C ILE A 406 -1.95 21.76 -9.52
N PHE A 407 -3.20 21.55 -9.10
CA PHE A 407 -4.11 22.63 -8.74
C PHE A 407 -3.52 23.48 -7.62
N PHE A 408 -3.12 22.85 -6.51
CA PHE A 408 -2.57 23.52 -5.34
C PHE A 408 -1.36 24.39 -5.68
N PHE A 409 -0.36 23.86 -6.38
CA PHE A 409 0.83 24.62 -6.79
C PHE A 409 0.55 25.71 -7.82
N ARG A 410 -0.52 25.58 -8.63
CA ARG A 410 -0.89 26.60 -9.60
C ARG A 410 -1.59 27.79 -8.95
N PHE A 411 -2.42 27.54 -7.94
CA PHE A 411 -3.20 28.59 -7.26
C PHE A 411 -2.46 29.20 -6.08
N MET A 412 -1.60 28.44 -5.42
CA MET A 412 -0.77 28.94 -4.34
C MET A 412 0.49 29.56 -4.93
N SER A 413 0.47 30.88 -5.10
CA SER A 413 1.59 31.65 -5.64
C SER A 413 2.86 31.41 -4.85
N GLN A 414 3.99 31.26 -5.56
CA GLN A 414 5.34 31.29 -5.01
C GLN A 414 5.70 32.70 -4.51
N GLU A 415 5.01 33.21 -3.50
CA GLU A 415 5.37 34.48 -2.86
C GLU A 415 5.12 34.38 -1.36
N GLU A 416 6.17 33.98 -0.62
CA GLU A 416 6.84 34.77 0.42
C GLU A 416 7.67 33.86 1.35
N GLY A 417 9.00 33.90 1.12
CA GLY A 417 9.98 33.93 2.21
C GLY A 417 10.15 32.69 3.09
N LEU A 418 11.15 31.87 2.73
CA LEU A 418 12.30 31.80 3.63
C LEU A 418 13.14 33.06 3.48
#